data_AF-A0A8T4U655-F1
#
_entry.id   AF-A0A8T4U655-F1
#
_cell.length_a   1.000
_cell.length_b   1.000
_cell.length_c   1.000
_cell.angle_alpha   90.00
_cell.angle_beta   90.00
_cell.angle_gamma   90.00
#
_symmetry.space_group_name_H-M   'P 1'
#
loop_
_entity.id
_entity.type
_entity.pdbx_description
1 polymer ?
#
loop_
_entity_poly.entity_id
_entity_poly.type
_entity_poly.pdbx_seq_one_letter_code
_entity_poly.pdbx_strand_id
1 'polypeptide(L)'
;MFSKELDERNKDLAHLAILGAIGDTQEGKGFIGLNKEILQDAVSSNKVEIKLGLRMFGSQTRPLYKVLEYSTDPYIPGITGNEQSAIEFLNEVGIDPNRKLIHLSETELKNLVAAIIIKRMGSEEEPEDVLGNIYLLKDEKEESPTKDLKEFSTLLNSCGRLNKPSLGIGACLNDEKSKKEAISLLMDYKKEIINSLNWFYKNKNSPSIIETPKLVIINAEHNIRDTIIGTVTSMISKSNLYKPGTILISLAHTLDADTKISIRISGYKIPKDVNLKEILGKITEKLGYTTGGHTFAAGSVIPQEKEREFIKIALENQTETYINTN
;
A
#
# COMPACT_ATOMS: atom_id res chain seq x y z
N MET A 1 -3.46 16.40 -19.54
CA MET A 1 -4.19 17.05 -20.65
C MET A 1 -4.12 18.58 -20.58
N PHE A 2 -4.58 19.24 -19.50
CA PHE A 2 -4.53 20.72 -19.39
C PHE A 2 -3.17 21.34 -19.73
N SER A 3 -2.08 20.89 -19.10
CA SER A 3 -0.73 21.44 -19.36
C SER A 3 -0.26 21.27 -20.81
N LYS A 4 -0.64 20.15 -21.45
CA LYS A 4 -0.33 19.85 -22.86
C LYS A 4 -1.08 20.78 -23.81
N GLU A 5 -2.34 21.10 -23.53
CA GLU A 5 -3.12 22.06 -24.33
C GLU A 5 -2.61 23.50 -24.21
N LEU A 6 -2.00 23.86 -23.07
CA LEU A 6 -1.33 25.15 -22.93
C LEU A 6 -0.05 25.22 -23.76
N ASP A 7 0.72 24.13 -23.80
CA ASP A 7 1.95 24.01 -24.60
C ASP A 7 2.28 22.55 -24.86
N GLU A 8 2.36 22.16 -26.12
CA GLU A 8 2.67 20.78 -26.56
C GLU A 8 4.02 20.28 -26.03
N ARG A 9 4.95 21.17 -25.67
CA ARG A 9 6.25 20.79 -25.06
C ARG A 9 6.08 20.12 -23.71
N ASN A 10 4.99 20.41 -22.98
CA ASN A 10 4.70 19.83 -21.66
C ASN A 10 4.38 18.32 -21.70
N LYS A 11 4.41 17.69 -22.87
CA LYS A 11 4.43 16.22 -23.00
C LYS A 11 5.61 15.58 -22.27
N ASP A 12 6.73 16.31 -22.13
CA ASP A 12 7.89 15.86 -21.36
C ASP A 12 7.56 15.65 -19.85
N LEU A 13 6.51 16.30 -19.33
CA LEU A 13 6.00 16.12 -17.97
C LEU A 13 5.03 14.93 -17.82
N ALA A 14 4.68 14.22 -18.90
CA ALA A 14 3.67 13.16 -18.86
C ALA A 14 4.00 12.03 -17.87
N HIS A 15 5.28 11.77 -17.62
CA HIS A 15 5.74 10.81 -16.61
C HIS A 15 5.25 11.13 -15.18
N LEU A 16 5.05 12.42 -14.84
CA LEU A 16 4.49 12.85 -13.55
C LEU A 16 2.99 12.53 -13.43
N ALA A 17 2.26 12.62 -14.54
CA ALA A 17 0.85 12.23 -14.56
C ALA A 17 0.70 10.70 -14.41
N ILE A 18 1.58 9.91 -15.05
CA ILE A 18 1.62 8.46 -14.86
C ILE A 18 2.02 8.09 -13.42
N LEU A 19 3.00 8.79 -12.84
CA LEU A 19 3.38 8.63 -11.44
C LEU A 19 2.17 8.78 -10.49
N GLY A 20 1.36 9.83 -10.70
CA GLY A 20 0.10 10.03 -9.97
C GLY A 20 -0.90 8.91 -10.20
N ALA A 21 -1.13 8.51 -11.46
CA ALA A 21 -2.06 7.44 -11.81
C ALA A 21 -1.68 6.08 -11.20
N ILE A 22 -0.39 5.77 -11.09
CA ILE A 22 0.11 4.59 -10.37
C ILE A 22 -0.18 4.70 -8.86
N GLY A 23 0.03 5.88 -8.27
CA GLY A 23 -0.29 6.13 -6.86
C GLY A 23 -1.77 5.95 -6.52
N ASP A 24 -2.64 6.31 -7.45
CA ASP A 24 -4.09 6.13 -7.36
C ASP A 24 -4.56 4.73 -7.78
N THR A 25 -3.64 3.79 -8.00
CA THR A 25 -3.95 2.40 -8.39
C THR A 25 -4.79 2.29 -9.67
N GLN A 26 -4.63 3.23 -10.61
CA GLN A 26 -5.36 3.25 -11.88
C GLN A 26 -4.74 2.33 -12.95
N GLU A 27 -3.66 1.63 -12.59
CA GLU A 27 -2.92 0.70 -13.43
C GLU A 27 -3.45 -0.72 -13.17
N GLY A 28 -4.36 -1.20 -14.03
CA GLY A 28 -4.92 -2.56 -13.97
C GLY A 28 -3.92 -3.60 -14.49
N LYS A 29 -4.22 -4.26 -15.62
CA LYS A 29 -3.22 -5.05 -16.38
C LYS A 29 -2.40 -4.19 -17.35
N GLY A 30 -2.31 -2.88 -17.05
CA GLY A 30 -1.81 -1.83 -17.93
C GLY A 30 -2.80 -0.66 -18.02
N PHE A 31 -2.30 0.47 -18.52
CA PHE A 31 -3.10 1.68 -18.69
C PHE A 31 -4.05 1.62 -19.89
N ILE A 32 -5.26 2.16 -19.70
CA ILE A 32 -6.31 2.28 -20.71
C ILE A 32 -6.78 3.73 -20.85
N GLY A 33 -7.52 4.04 -21.91
CA GLY A 33 -8.10 5.37 -22.16
C GLY A 33 -7.06 6.48 -22.12
N LEU A 34 -7.40 7.60 -21.46
CA LEU A 34 -6.53 8.77 -21.37
C LEU A 34 -5.16 8.47 -20.72
N ASN A 35 -5.11 7.58 -19.73
CA ASN A 35 -3.83 7.22 -19.11
C ASN A 35 -2.90 6.49 -20.09
N LYS A 36 -3.45 5.74 -21.05
CA LYS A 36 -2.66 5.11 -22.12
C LYS A 36 -2.04 6.15 -23.05
N GLU A 37 -2.80 7.20 -23.39
CA GLU A 37 -2.31 8.31 -24.22
C GLU A 37 -1.21 9.10 -23.50
N ILE A 38 -1.40 9.40 -22.22
CA ILE A 38 -0.38 10.08 -21.39
C ILE A 38 0.88 9.22 -21.28
N LEU A 39 0.74 7.90 -21.15
CA LEU A 39 1.89 6.99 -21.12
C LEU A 39 2.66 7.02 -22.44
N GLN A 40 1.97 7.06 -23.57
CA GLN A 40 2.59 7.18 -24.89
C GLN A 40 3.40 8.48 -25.00
N ASP A 41 2.86 9.62 -24.54
CA ASP A 41 3.58 10.90 -24.49
C ASP A 41 4.86 10.79 -23.63
N ALA A 42 4.80 10.09 -22.49
CA ALA A 42 5.96 9.88 -21.61
C ALA A 42 7.05 9.00 -22.23
N VAL A 43 6.66 7.96 -22.97
CA VAL A 43 7.57 7.07 -23.70
C VAL A 43 8.18 7.79 -24.91
N SER A 44 7.37 8.50 -25.71
CA SER A 44 7.86 9.25 -26.88
C SER A 44 8.78 10.40 -26.50
N SER A 45 8.58 10.98 -25.30
CA SER A 45 9.48 11.99 -24.73
C SER A 45 10.73 11.39 -24.08
N ASN A 46 10.95 10.07 -24.21
CA ASN A 46 12.10 9.33 -23.69
C ASN A 46 12.25 9.46 -22.15
N LYS A 47 11.15 9.67 -21.42
CA LYS A 47 11.17 9.78 -19.95
C LYS A 47 10.90 8.46 -19.25
N VAL A 48 10.03 7.63 -19.82
CA VAL A 48 9.63 6.34 -19.27
C VAL A 48 10.06 5.20 -20.20
N GLU A 49 10.64 4.17 -19.62
CA GLU A 49 10.83 2.86 -20.23
C GLU A 49 9.81 1.88 -19.66
N ILE A 50 9.17 1.10 -20.53
CA ILE A 50 8.26 0.02 -20.12
C ILE A 50 9.01 -1.30 -20.27
N LYS A 51 9.10 -2.08 -19.19
CA LYS A 51 9.63 -3.45 -19.21
C LYS A 51 8.57 -4.44 -18.76
N LEU A 52 8.55 -5.62 -19.36
CA LEU A 52 7.78 -6.74 -18.82
C LEU A 52 8.59 -7.39 -17.70
N GLY A 53 8.00 -7.52 -16.51
CA GLY A 53 8.66 -8.17 -15.38
C GLY A 53 7.73 -8.38 -14.19
N LEU A 54 8.30 -8.78 -13.05
CA LEU A 54 7.54 -8.95 -11.80
C LEU A 54 7.04 -7.60 -11.29
N ARG A 55 5.71 -7.44 -11.14
CA ARG A 55 5.05 -6.17 -10.75
C ARG A 55 5.17 -5.85 -9.24
N MET A 56 6.31 -6.19 -8.65
CA MET A 56 6.51 -6.16 -7.22
C MET A 56 7.12 -4.84 -6.75
N PHE A 57 6.67 -4.38 -5.59
CA PHE A 57 7.22 -3.20 -4.95
C PHE A 57 8.58 -3.50 -4.29
N GLY A 58 9.56 -2.61 -4.48
CA GLY A 58 10.88 -2.73 -3.85
C GLY A 58 11.93 -3.41 -4.72
N SER A 59 11.63 -3.68 -5.99
CA SER A 59 12.55 -4.27 -6.96
C SER A 59 13.88 -3.52 -7.06
N GLN A 60 13.85 -2.18 -6.94
CA GLN A 60 15.04 -1.31 -6.98
C GLN A 60 15.73 -1.22 -5.62
N THR A 61 14.96 -1.18 -4.52
CA THR A 61 15.49 -0.75 -3.23
C THR A 61 15.60 -1.82 -2.16
N ARG A 62 15.09 -3.04 -2.38
CA ARG A 62 15.00 -4.10 -1.36
C ARG A 62 15.68 -5.40 -1.78
N PRO A 63 16.20 -6.17 -0.80
CA PRO A 63 16.57 -7.56 -1.06
C PRO A 63 15.34 -8.39 -1.42
N LEU A 64 15.52 -9.41 -2.25
CA LEU A 64 14.44 -10.23 -2.81
C LEU A 64 13.55 -10.87 -1.74
N TYR A 65 14.12 -11.32 -0.62
CA TYR A 65 13.30 -11.92 0.44
C TYR A 65 12.24 -10.93 0.98
N LYS A 66 12.59 -9.63 1.11
CA LYS A 66 11.65 -8.57 1.49
C LYS A 66 10.67 -8.22 0.38
N VAL A 67 11.10 -8.30 -0.88
CA VAL A 67 10.19 -8.10 -2.03
C VAL A 67 9.09 -9.16 -2.01
N LEU A 68 9.44 -10.42 -1.82
CA LEU A 68 8.50 -11.54 -1.77
C LEU A 68 7.64 -11.54 -0.50
N GLU A 69 8.23 -11.33 0.67
CA GLU A 69 7.50 -11.24 1.95
C GLU A 69 6.39 -10.18 1.87
N TYR A 70 6.68 -9.02 1.28
CA TYR A 70 5.73 -7.91 1.19
C TYR A 70 4.91 -7.89 -0.10
N SER A 71 4.98 -8.93 -0.93
CA SER A 71 4.23 -9.01 -2.19
C SER A 71 2.75 -9.31 -1.91
N THR A 72 1.93 -8.26 -1.79
CA THR A 72 0.48 -8.40 -1.59
C THR A 72 -0.30 -8.37 -2.90
N ASP A 73 0.34 -7.90 -3.96
CA ASP A 73 -0.19 -7.86 -5.33
C ASP A 73 1.02 -7.89 -6.29
N PRO A 74 1.39 -9.10 -6.78
CA PRO A 74 0.67 -10.36 -6.64
C PRO A 74 0.82 -11.00 -5.25
N TYR A 75 -0.22 -11.71 -4.77
CA TYR A 75 -0.13 -12.57 -3.59
C TYR A 75 0.55 -13.90 -3.93
N ILE A 76 1.44 -14.38 -3.04
CA ILE A 76 2.18 -15.63 -3.20
C ILE A 76 1.85 -16.57 -2.02
N PRO A 77 1.05 -17.63 -2.24
CA PRO A 77 0.64 -18.55 -1.18
C PRO A 77 1.83 -19.14 -0.42
N GLY A 78 1.75 -19.07 0.92
CA GLY A 78 2.78 -19.58 1.83
C GLY A 78 4.07 -18.75 1.90
N ILE A 79 4.20 -17.68 1.12
CA ILE A 79 5.40 -16.82 1.09
C ILE A 79 5.07 -15.39 1.54
N THR A 80 4.00 -14.79 1.00
CA THR A 80 3.59 -13.44 1.40
C THR A 80 3.29 -13.39 2.90
N GLY A 81 3.88 -12.42 3.58
CA GLY A 81 3.76 -12.20 5.02
C GLY A 81 4.66 -13.10 5.88
N ASN A 82 5.53 -13.93 5.28
CA ASN A 82 6.45 -14.81 6.00
C ASN A 82 7.89 -14.67 5.47
N GLU A 83 8.72 -13.96 6.22
CA GLU A 83 10.14 -13.73 5.90
C GLU A 83 10.92 -15.04 5.73
N GLN A 84 10.75 -15.97 6.68
CA GLN A 84 11.47 -17.24 6.68
C GLN A 84 11.10 -18.08 5.44
N SER A 85 9.80 -18.17 5.11
CA SER A 85 9.35 -18.88 3.92
C SER A 85 9.80 -18.20 2.62
N ALA A 86 9.94 -16.87 2.58
CA ALA A 86 10.52 -16.17 1.44
C ALA A 86 12.01 -16.49 1.25
N ILE A 87 12.77 -16.56 2.35
CA ILE A 87 14.19 -16.96 2.33
C ILE A 87 14.34 -18.41 1.87
N GLU A 88 13.56 -19.33 2.45
CA GLU A 88 13.55 -20.75 2.07
C GLU A 88 13.21 -20.95 0.60
N PHE A 89 12.17 -20.27 0.11
CA PHE A 89 11.78 -20.32 -1.30
C PHE A 89 12.88 -19.82 -2.24
N LEU A 90 13.56 -18.72 -1.92
CA LEU A 90 14.67 -18.22 -2.74
C LEU A 90 15.86 -19.19 -2.76
N ASN A 91 16.16 -19.81 -1.62
CA ASN A 91 17.19 -20.85 -1.54
C ASN A 91 16.82 -22.10 -2.37
N GLU A 92 15.54 -22.53 -2.37
CA GLU A 92 15.05 -23.62 -3.22
C GLU A 92 15.21 -23.31 -4.72
N VAL A 93 14.95 -22.06 -5.12
CA VAL A 93 15.14 -21.59 -6.51
C VAL A 93 16.63 -21.41 -6.86
N GLY A 94 17.51 -21.38 -5.87
CA GLY A 94 18.96 -21.19 -6.05
C GLY A 94 19.39 -19.72 -6.19
N ILE A 95 18.63 -18.79 -5.61
CA ILE A 95 18.89 -17.35 -5.66
C ILE A 95 19.27 -16.85 -4.25
N ASP A 96 20.33 -16.06 -4.14
CA ASP A 96 20.70 -15.40 -2.88
C ASP A 96 19.56 -14.49 -2.40
N PRO A 97 18.97 -14.74 -1.21
CA PRO A 97 17.86 -13.95 -0.68
C PRO A 97 18.16 -12.46 -0.55
N ASN A 98 19.44 -12.10 -0.32
CA ASN A 98 19.88 -10.72 -0.11
C ASN A 98 20.08 -9.93 -1.42
N ARG A 99 20.07 -10.61 -2.57
CA ARG A 99 20.22 -9.96 -3.87
C ARG A 99 18.98 -9.14 -4.20
N LYS A 100 19.15 -8.04 -4.94
CA LYS A 100 18.03 -7.23 -5.47
C LYS A 100 17.51 -7.84 -6.77
N LEU A 101 16.23 -7.63 -7.06
CA LEU A 101 15.59 -8.18 -8.27
C LEU A 101 16.29 -7.71 -9.55
N ILE A 102 16.70 -6.45 -9.61
CA ILE A 102 17.35 -5.85 -10.78
C ILE A 102 18.72 -6.46 -11.11
N HIS A 103 19.32 -7.20 -10.19
CA HIS A 103 20.63 -7.84 -10.34
C HIS A 103 20.55 -9.32 -10.73
N LEU A 104 19.33 -9.83 -10.98
CA LEU A 104 19.16 -11.17 -11.50
C LEU A 104 19.54 -11.23 -12.97
N SER A 105 20.24 -12.29 -13.36
CA SER A 105 20.37 -12.68 -14.75
C SER A 105 19.01 -13.05 -15.35
N GLU A 106 18.90 -13.03 -16.68
CA GLU A 106 17.65 -13.45 -17.35
C GLU A 106 17.22 -14.87 -16.97
N THR A 107 18.18 -15.78 -16.78
CA THR A 107 17.91 -17.15 -16.37
C THR A 107 17.39 -17.22 -14.94
N GLU A 108 18.02 -16.53 -13.99
CA GLU A 108 17.54 -16.45 -12.61
C GLU A 108 16.15 -15.83 -12.53
N LEU A 109 15.90 -14.75 -13.29
CA LEU A 109 14.58 -14.11 -13.35
C LEU A 109 13.52 -15.06 -13.90
N LYS A 110 13.80 -15.79 -14.99
CA LYS A 110 12.88 -16.79 -15.57
C LYS A 110 12.57 -17.90 -14.57
N ASN A 111 13.59 -18.42 -13.88
CA ASN A 111 13.41 -19.46 -12.87
C ASN A 111 12.57 -18.98 -11.69
N LEU A 112 12.82 -17.77 -11.20
CA LEU A 112 12.04 -17.14 -10.14
C LEU A 112 10.58 -16.97 -10.54
N VAL A 113 10.32 -16.42 -11.74
CA VAL A 113 8.97 -16.23 -12.27
C VAL A 113 8.24 -17.57 -12.37
N ALA A 114 8.87 -18.59 -12.95
CA ALA A 114 8.27 -19.92 -13.08
C ALA A 114 7.93 -20.53 -11.71
N ALA A 115 8.84 -20.43 -10.74
CA ALA A 115 8.62 -20.93 -9.39
C ALA A 115 7.46 -20.21 -8.68
N ILE A 116 7.34 -18.89 -8.86
CA ILE A 116 6.22 -18.11 -8.31
C ILE A 116 4.90 -18.51 -8.94
N ILE A 117 4.85 -18.66 -10.28
CA ILE A 117 3.65 -19.13 -10.98
C ILE A 117 3.24 -20.49 -10.44
N ILE A 118 4.18 -21.42 -10.28
CA ILE A 118 3.91 -22.76 -9.72
C ILE A 118 3.29 -22.68 -8.32
N LYS A 119 3.82 -21.82 -7.43
CA LYS A 119 3.23 -21.62 -6.08
C LYS A 119 1.80 -21.06 -6.12
N ARG A 120 1.44 -20.35 -7.19
CA ARG A 120 0.10 -19.75 -7.35
C ARG A 120 -0.89 -20.66 -8.07
N MET A 121 -0.41 -21.67 -8.82
CA MET A 121 -1.28 -22.63 -9.51
C MET A 121 -2.25 -23.30 -8.53
N GLY A 122 -3.54 -23.30 -8.88
CA GLY A 122 -4.61 -23.90 -8.07
C GLY A 122 -5.07 -23.07 -6.87
N SER A 123 -4.37 -21.98 -6.52
CA SER A 123 -4.78 -21.03 -5.47
C SER A 123 -5.31 -19.70 -6.04
N GLU A 124 -4.80 -19.30 -7.21
CA GLU A 124 -5.18 -18.09 -7.94
C GLU A 124 -5.76 -18.44 -9.31
N GLU A 125 -6.72 -17.62 -9.79
CA GLU A 125 -7.37 -17.82 -11.10
C GLU A 125 -6.41 -17.56 -12.27
N GLU A 126 -5.53 -16.56 -12.12
CA GLU A 126 -4.51 -16.17 -13.11
C GLU A 126 -3.10 -16.17 -12.48
N PRO A 127 -2.48 -17.34 -12.28
CA PRO A 127 -1.17 -17.44 -11.62
C PRO A 127 -0.03 -16.71 -12.36
N GLU A 128 -0.19 -16.46 -13.65
CA GLU A 128 0.74 -15.71 -14.51
C GLU A 128 0.66 -14.17 -14.36
N ASP A 129 -0.37 -13.62 -13.72
CA ASP A 129 -0.56 -12.16 -13.57
C ASP A 129 0.50 -11.48 -12.66
N VAL A 130 1.44 -12.26 -12.12
CA VAL A 130 2.67 -11.77 -11.49
C VAL A 130 3.54 -10.96 -12.47
N LEU A 131 3.43 -11.27 -13.77
CA LEU A 131 4.09 -10.56 -14.83
C LEU A 131 3.23 -9.41 -15.34
N GLY A 132 3.86 -8.27 -15.57
CA GLY A 132 3.27 -7.19 -16.34
C GLY A 132 4.21 -6.00 -16.44
N ASN A 133 3.63 -4.84 -16.71
CA ASN A 133 4.43 -3.65 -17.00
C ASN A 133 5.07 -3.09 -15.73
N ILE A 134 6.37 -2.85 -15.84
CA ILE A 134 7.16 -2.04 -14.92
C ILE A 134 7.51 -0.76 -15.66
N TYR A 135 7.29 0.38 -15.00
CA TYR A 135 7.50 1.70 -15.58
C TYR A 135 8.70 2.36 -14.91
N LEU A 136 9.79 2.49 -15.65
CA LEU A 136 11.07 2.99 -15.15
C LEU A 136 11.39 4.37 -15.71
N LEU A 137 11.81 5.29 -14.86
CA LEU A 137 12.33 6.60 -15.29
C LEU A 137 13.75 6.45 -15.85
N LYS A 138 13.96 6.88 -17.09
CA LYS A 138 15.24 6.68 -17.77
C LYS A 138 16.38 7.51 -17.16
N ASP A 139 16.05 8.72 -16.70
CA ASP A 139 17.02 9.69 -16.18
C ASP A 139 17.41 9.43 -14.70
N GLU A 140 16.72 8.51 -14.02
CA GLU A 140 16.98 8.18 -12.62
C GLU A 140 18.04 7.07 -12.48
N LYS A 141 18.77 7.10 -11.37
CA LYS A 141 19.78 6.10 -11.02
C LYS A 141 19.13 4.76 -10.65
N GLU A 142 19.71 3.66 -11.12
CA GLU A 142 19.37 2.33 -10.59
C GLU A 142 19.58 2.29 -9.07
N GLU A 143 18.86 1.38 -8.41
CA GLU A 143 18.80 1.25 -6.96
C GLU A 143 18.22 2.44 -6.20
N SER A 144 17.63 3.41 -6.91
CA SER A 144 16.91 4.53 -6.31
C SER A 144 15.41 4.26 -6.23
N PRO A 145 14.72 4.67 -5.15
CA PRO A 145 13.26 4.64 -5.12
C PRO A 145 12.62 5.56 -6.17
N THR A 146 13.37 6.47 -6.79
CA THR A 146 12.86 7.32 -7.88
C THR A 146 12.85 6.60 -9.23
N LYS A 147 13.58 5.49 -9.38
CA LYS A 147 13.75 4.78 -10.66
C LYS A 147 12.48 4.09 -11.14
N ASP A 148 11.79 3.40 -10.24
CA ASP A 148 10.52 2.74 -10.52
C ASP A 148 9.37 3.65 -10.09
N LEU A 149 8.42 3.93 -10.99
CA LEU A 149 7.30 4.84 -10.67
C LEU A 149 6.42 4.34 -9.51
N LYS A 150 6.31 3.03 -9.28
CA LYS A 150 5.59 2.46 -8.12
C LYS A 150 6.33 2.74 -6.81
N GLU A 151 7.65 2.68 -6.83
CA GLU A 151 8.50 3.07 -5.69
C GLU A 151 8.50 4.57 -5.46
N PHE A 152 8.55 5.35 -6.54
CA PHE A 152 8.56 6.81 -6.47
C PHE A 152 7.21 7.32 -5.94
N SER A 153 6.10 6.72 -6.36
CA SER A 153 4.78 7.05 -5.82
C SER A 153 4.72 6.85 -4.30
N THR A 154 5.35 5.80 -3.78
CA THR A 154 5.44 5.56 -2.34
C THR A 154 6.33 6.59 -1.64
N LEU A 155 7.42 7.02 -2.26
CA LEU A 155 8.25 8.12 -1.78
C LEU A 155 7.43 9.43 -1.67
N LEU A 156 6.65 9.78 -2.68
CA LEU A 156 5.77 10.96 -2.64
C LEU A 156 4.70 10.85 -1.55
N ASN A 157 4.09 9.67 -1.41
CA ASN A 157 3.11 9.40 -0.36
C ASN A 157 3.71 9.57 1.05
N SER A 158 4.96 9.15 1.27
CA SER A 158 5.64 9.40 2.55
C SER A 158 5.88 10.89 2.81
N CYS A 159 6.19 11.68 1.77
CA CYS A 159 6.34 13.12 1.89
C CYS A 159 5.02 13.78 2.33
N GLY A 160 3.89 13.36 1.74
CA GLY A 160 2.57 13.82 2.15
C GLY A 160 2.23 13.43 3.60
N ARG A 161 2.43 12.15 3.96
CA ARG A 161 2.08 11.63 5.30
C ARG A 161 2.90 12.22 6.44
N LEU A 162 4.09 12.73 6.15
CA LEU A 162 4.94 13.41 7.11
C LEU A 162 4.87 14.95 7.02
N ASN A 163 3.83 15.50 6.37
CA ASN A 163 3.59 16.94 6.23
C ASN A 163 4.76 17.69 5.58
N LYS A 164 5.41 17.07 4.59
CA LYS A 164 6.49 17.65 3.77
C LYS A 164 6.20 17.54 2.27
N PRO A 165 5.02 17.94 1.77
CA PRO A 165 4.66 17.80 0.35
C PRO A 165 5.60 18.57 -0.59
N SER A 166 6.18 19.70 -0.12
CA SER A 166 7.14 20.48 -0.88
C SER A 166 8.38 19.69 -1.32
N LEU A 167 8.84 18.73 -0.51
CA LEU A 167 9.95 17.85 -0.86
C LEU A 167 9.56 16.88 -1.99
N GLY A 168 8.32 16.37 -1.96
CA GLY A 168 7.79 15.54 -3.03
C GLY A 168 7.68 16.29 -4.35
N ILE A 169 7.20 17.55 -4.31
CA ILE A 169 7.15 18.43 -5.48
C ILE A 169 8.58 18.70 -6.00
N GLY A 170 9.51 19.06 -5.12
CA GLY A 170 10.92 19.27 -5.49
C GLY A 170 11.55 18.02 -6.12
N ALA A 171 11.24 16.83 -5.60
CA ALA A 171 11.69 15.57 -6.18
C ALA A 171 11.13 15.34 -7.60
N CYS A 172 9.85 15.67 -7.84
CA CYS A 172 9.24 15.64 -9.17
C CYS A 172 9.86 16.64 -10.15
N LEU A 173 10.32 17.79 -9.64
CA LEU A 173 11.00 18.83 -10.40
C LEU A 173 12.50 18.55 -10.61
N ASN A 174 12.95 17.33 -10.28
CA ASN A 174 14.34 16.90 -10.41
C ASN A 174 15.34 17.72 -9.56
N ASP A 175 14.89 18.31 -8.45
CA ASP A 175 15.79 18.98 -7.51
C ASP A 175 16.54 17.95 -6.65
N GLU A 176 17.86 17.86 -6.84
CA GLU A 176 18.73 16.87 -6.19
C GLU A 176 18.68 16.95 -4.66
N LYS A 177 18.56 18.16 -4.10
CA LYS A 177 18.46 18.34 -2.64
C LYS A 177 17.14 17.78 -2.12
N SER A 178 16.02 18.17 -2.72
CA SER A 178 14.68 17.68 -2.37
C SER A 178 14.57 16.16 -2.52
N LYS A 179 15.18 15.57 -3.57
CA LYS A 179 15.24 14.11 -3.72
C LYS A 179 15.94 13.42 -2.56
N LYS A 180 17.13 13.89 -2.18
CA LYS A 180 17.89 13.32 -1.05
C LYS A 180 17.12 13.44 0.26
N GLU A 181 16.53 14.60 0.51
CA GLU A 181 15.70 14.83 1.70
C GLU A 181 14.44 13.96 1.71
N ALA A 182 13.76 13.81 0.57
CA ALA A 182 12.61 12.92 0.42
C ALA A 182 13.00 11.45 0.69
N ILE A 183 14.15 10.99 0.18
CA ILE A 183 14.63 9.62 0.42
C ILE A 183 14.92 9.40 1.91
N SER A 184 15.56 10.37 2.58
CA SER A 184 15.75 10.32 4.04
C SER A 184 14.40 10.27 4.77
N LEU A 185 13.44 11.08 4.34
CA LEU A 185 12.10 11.14 4.92
C LEU A 185 11.36 9.80 4.77
N LEU A 186 11.53 9.10 3.65
CA LEU A 186 11.01 7.74 3.46
C LEU A 186 11.63 6.75 4.46
N MET A 187 12.91 6.90 4.82
CA MET A 187 13.53 6.06 5.85
C MET A 187 12.94 6.35 7.24
N ASP A 188 12.69 7.61 7.58
CA ASP A 188 12.06 7.98 8.84
C ASP A 188 10.61 7.50 8.89
N TYR A 189 9.87 7.62 7.78
CA TYR A 189 8.53 7.05 7.65
C TYR A 189 8.50 5.53 7.91
N LYS A 190 9.48 4.79 7.37
CA LYS A 190 9.62 3.35 7.64
C LYS A 190 9.88 3.06 9.13
N LYS A 191 10.74 3.85 9.79
CA LYS A 191 11.00 3.70 11.23
C LYS A 191 9.73 3.94 12.06
N GLU A 192 8.96 4.98 11.73
CA GLU A 192 7.69 5.28 12.41
C GLU A 192 6.67 4.13 12.26
N ILE A 193 6.58 3.52 11.07
CA ILE A 193 5.75 2.32 10.86
C ILE A 193 6.20 1.17 11.76
N ILE A 194 7.51 0.89 11.82
CA ILE A 194 8.06 -0.19 12.66
C ILE A 194 7.75 0.07 14.14
N ASN A 195 7.97 1.30 14.61
CA ASN A 195 7.64 1.70 15.98
C ASN A 195 6.15 1.50 16.28
N SER A 196 5.28 1.85 15.33
CA SER A 196 3.83 1.70 15.46
C SER A 196 3.39 0.22 15.49
N LEU A 197 4.01 -0.64 14.67
CA LEU A 197 3.78 -2.08 14.72
C LEU A 197 4.24 -2.67 16.06
N ASN A 198 5.43 -2.29 16.53
CA ASN A 198 5.95 -2.71 17.84
C ASN A 198 5.03 -2.28 18.98
N TRP A 199 4.51 -1.04 18.92
CA TRP A 199 3.51 -0.56 19.88
C TRP A 199 2.26 -1.44 19.84
N PHE A 200 1.73 -1.76 18.65
CA PHE A 200 0.56 -2.63 18.52
C PHE A 200 0.78 -4.00 19.15
N TYR A 201 1.89 -4.68 18.83
CA TYR A 201 2.18 -6.01 19.39
C TYR A 201 2.40 -5.99 20.90
N LYS A 202 3.06 -4.95 21.44
CA LYS A 202 3.26 -4.78 22.89
C LYS A 202 1.94 -4.57 23.64
N ASN A 203 0.96 -3.94 23.00
CA ASN A 203 -0.32 -3.57 23.61
C ASN A 203 -1.47 -4.53 23.28
N LYS A 204 -1.21 -5.66 22.61
CA LYS A 204 -2.23 -6.63 22.19
C LYS A 204 -3.14 -7.12 23.33
N ASN A 205 -2.60 -7.21 24.56
CA ASN A 205 -3.34 -7.64 25.74
C ASN A 205 -3.76 -6.46 26.66
N SER A 206 -3.85 -5.25 26.12
CA SER A 206 -4.22 -4.03 26.87
C SER A 206 -5.59 -3.49 26.42
N PRO A 207 -6.21 -2.57 27.19
CA PRO A 207 -7.47 -1.93 26.78
C PRO A 207 -7.40 -1.17 25.44
N SER A 208 -6.20 -0.83 24.96
CA SER A 208 -5.99 -0.17 23.68
C SER A 208 -6.29 -1.06 22.48
N ILE A 209 -6.27 -2.39 22.65
CA ILE A 209 -6.56 -3.37 21.59
C ILE A 209 -7.73 -4.24 22.03
N ILE A 210 -8.89 -4.03 21.43
CA ILE A 210 -10.10 -4.81 21.74
C ILE A 210 -10.27 -5.84 20.63
N GLU A 211 -10.16 -7.12 20.99
CA GLU A 211 -10.27 -8.23 20.05
C GLU A 211 -11.55 -9.03 20.28
N THR A 212 -12.34 -9.19 19.22
CA THR A 212 -13.47 -10.11 19.15
C THR A 212 -13.31 -11.03 17.94
N PRO A 213 -14.10 -12.11 17.80
CA PRO A 213 -13.95 -13.03 16.67
C PRO A 213 -14.11 -12.40 15.27
N LYS A 214 -14.81 -11.27 15.15
CA LYS A 214 -15.11 -10.60 13.87
C LYS A 214 -14.63 -9.15 13.78
N LEU A 215 -14.22 -8.55 14.90
CA LEU A 215 -13.84 -7.15 14.99
C LEU A 215 -12.60 -6.98 15.87
N VAL A 216 -11.66 -6.18 15.40
CA VAL A 216 -10.52 -5.70 16.17
C VAL A 216 -10.56 -4.19 16.18
N ILE A 217 -10.54 -3.59 17.36
CA ILE A 217 -10.42 -2.14 17.53
C ILE A 217 -9.01 -1.84 18.05
N ILE A 218 -8.28 -0.99 17.30
CA ILE A 218 -6.94 -0.49 17.64
C ILE A 218 -7.09 0.98 18.04
N ASN A 219 -7.23 1.26 19.34
CA ASN A 219 -7.24 2.63 19.83
C ASN A 219 -5.82 3.07 20.20
N ALA A 220 -5.16 3.80 19.28
CA ALA A 220 -3.79 4.23 19.46
C ALA A 220 -3.64 5.55 20.22
N GLU A 221 -4.73 6.30 20.41
CA GLU A 221 -4.69 7.64 21.00
C GLU A 221 -3.56 8.48 20.36
N HIS A 222 -2.60 8.98 21.14
CA HIS A 222 -1.42 9.73 20.66
C HIS A 222 -0.19 8.85 20.38
N ASN A 223 -0.25 7.53 20.58
CA ASN A 223 0.92 6.66 20.45
C ASN A 223 1.30 6.39 18.99
N ILE A 224 0.34 6.51 18.07
CA ILE A 224 0.57 6.38 16.63
C ILE A 224 -0.06 7.60 15.96
N ARG A 225 0.70 8.24 15.07
CA ARG A 225 0.21 9.38 14.29
C ARG A 225 -1.04 9.00 13.48
N ASP A 226 -1.99 9.91 13.41
CA ASP A 226 -3.19 9.84 12.59
C ASP A 226 -2.91 9.59 11.10
N THR A 227 -1.82 10.15 10.57
CA THR A 227 -1.38 9.91 9.18
C THR A 227 -0.75 8.53 8.95
N ILE A 228 -0.41 7.81 10.02
CA ILE A 228 0.28 6.51 9.99
C ILE A 228 -0.67 5.36 10.35
N ILE A 229 -1.62 5.59 11.25
CA ILE A 229 -2.47 4.53 11.81
C ILE A 229 -3.18 3.70 10.72
N GLY A 230 -3.74 4.34 9.70
CA GLY A 230 -4.42 3.64 8.61
C GLY A 230 -3.49 2.76 7.78
N THR A 231 -2.20 3.10 7.70
CA THR A 231 -1.17 2.28 7.04
C THR A 231 -0.84 1.06 7.88
N VAL A 232 -0.64 1.26 9.18
CA VAL A 232 -0.35 0.18 10.15
C VAL A 232 -1.51 -0.80 10.20
N THR A 233 -2.75 -0.32 10.28
CA THR A 233 -3.95 -1.16 10.23
C THR A 233 -4.06 -1.93 8.92
N SER A 234 -3.69 -1.33 7.78
CA SER A 234 -3.65 -2.03 6.50
C SER A 234 -2.57 -3.11 6.45
N MET A 235 -1.42 -2.92 7.12
CA MET A 235 -0.38 -3.95 7.21
C MET A 235 -0.83 -5.10 8.11
N ILE A 236 -1.42 -4.79 9.26
CA ILE A 236 -1.93 -5.80 10.19
C ILE A 236 -3.08 -6.59 9.54
N SER A 237 -3.99 -5.95 8.81
CA SER A 237 -5.10 -6.64 8.14
C SER A 237 -4.60 -7.64 7.09
N LYS A 238 -3.51 -7.31 6.39
CA LYS A 238 -2.85 -8.18 5.43
C LYS A 238 -1.90 -9.19 6.08
N SER A 239 -1.67 -9.14 7.39
CA SER A 239 -0.88 -10.16 8.09
C SER A 239 -1.72 -11.42 8.36
N ASN A 240 -1.06 -12.54 8.64
CA ASN A 240 -1.73 -13.78 9.05
C ASN A 240 -2.17 -13.78 10.53
N LEU A 241 -2.19 -12.60 11.19
CA LEU A 241 -2.52 -12.47 12.60
C LEU A 241 -4.02 -12.69 12.89
N TYR A 242 -4.89 -12.30 11.95
CA TYR A 242 -6.34 -12.40 12.08
C TYR A 242 -6.93 -13.27 10.99
N LYS A 243 -8.09 -13.87 11.26
CA LYS A 243 -8.80 -14.69 10.28
C LYS A 243 -9.26 -13.80 9.11
N PRO A 244 -9.17 -14.28 7.86
CA PRO A 244 -9.75 -13.58 6.72
C PRO A 244 -11.22 -13.20 6.99
N GLY A 245 -11.61 -11.98 6.63
CA GLY A 245 -12.92 -11.41 6.91
C GLY A 245 -13.06 -10.65 8.23
N THR A 246 -12.07 -10.72 9.13
CA THR A 246 -12.08 -9.93 10.38
C THR A 246 -11.98 -8.44 10.06
N ILE A 247 -12.87 -7.61 10.62
CA ILE A 247 -12.84 -6.15 10.45
C ILE A 247 -11.83 -5.57 11.43
N LEU A 248 -10.97 -4.66 10.97
CA LEU A 248 -10.06 -3.89 11.80
C LEU A 248 -10.46 -2.42 11.73
N ILE A 249 -10.80 -1.83 12.87
CA ILE A 249 -11.04 -0.40 13.01
C ILE A 249 -9.90 0.17 13.85
N SER A 250 -9.27 1.24 13.38
CA SER A 250 -8.25 1.94 14.14
C SER A 250 -8.59 3.40 14.37
N LEU A 251 -8.14 3.89 15.52
CA LEU A 251 -8.36 5.23 16.02
C LEU A 251 -7.02 5.85 16.39
N ALA A 252 -6.82 7.11 16.03
CA ALA A 252 -5.68 7.89 16.45
C ALA A 252 -6.08 9.36 16.64
N HIS A 253 -5.57 9.99 17.68
CA HIS A 253 -5.83 11.38 17.97
C HIS A 253 -5.07 12.29 17.01
N THR A 254 -5.77 13.29 16.48
CA THR A 254 -5.20 14.39 15.72
C THR A 254 -4.76 15.52 16.67
N LEU A 255 -4.09 16.54 16.12
CA LEU A 255 -3.73 17.75 16.87
C LEU A 255 -4.94 18.65 17.16
N ASP A 256 -6.02 18.52 16.39
CA ASP A 256 -7.19 19.41 16.42
C ASP A 256 -8.32 18.88 17.33
N ALA A 257 -7.97 18.09 18.35
CA ALA A 257 -8.92 17.43 19.27
C ALA A 257 -9.93 16.47 18.60
N ASP A 258 -9.68 16.07 17.35
CA ASP A 258 -10.41 15.02 16.66
C ASP A 258 -9.71 13.65 16.78
N THR A 259 -10.46 12.58 16.54
CA THR A 259 -10.00 11.20 16.36
C THR A 259 -10.20 10.77 14.91
N LYS A 260 -9.08 10.43 14.25
CA LYS A 260 -9.07 9.83 12.91
C LYS A 260 -9.42 8.35 13.01
N ILE A 261 -10.42 7.93 12.24
CA ILE A 261 -10.83 6.52 12.15
C ILE A 261 -10.45 5.95 10.79
N SER A 262 -9.89 4.74 10.78
CA SER A 262 -9.66 3.94 9.57
C SER A 262 -10.23 2.54 9.73
N ILE A 263 -10.92 2.04 8.70
CA ILE A 263 -11.44 0.67 8.67
C ILE A 263 -10.76 -0.15 7.56
N ARG A 264 -10.38 -1.39 7.87
CA ARG A 264 -9.80 -2.38 6.96
C ARG A 264 -10.44 -3.74 7.24
N ILE A 265 -10.22 -4.69 6.34
CA ILE A 265 -10.64 -6.08 6.49
C ILE A 265 -9.43 -6.99 6.35
N SER A 266 -9.38 -8.04 7.15
CA SER A 266 -8.29 -8.99 7.17
C SER A 266 -8.40 -9.97 6.00
N GLY A 267 -7.25 -10.39 5.48
CA GLY A 267 -7.13 -11.30 4.35
C GLY A 267 -6.81 -10.57 3.03
N TYR A 268 -6.47 -11.36 2.03
CA TYR A 268 -6.03 -10.86 0.71
C TYR A 268 -7.18 -10.80 -0.31
N LYS A 269 -8.21 -11.64 -0.14
CA LYS A 269 -9.42 -11.66 -0.96
C LYS A 269 -10.59 -11.16 -0.12
N ILE A 270 -11.10 -9.99 -0.46
CA ILE A 270 -12.25 -9.40 0.22
C ILE A 270 -13.52 -9.95 -0.45
N PRO A 271 -14.50 -10.44 0.31
CA PRO A 271 -15.78 -10.87 -0.25
C PRO A 271 -16.45 -9.73 -1.05
N LYS A 272 -17.03 -10.02 -2.21
CA LYS A 272 -17.61 -9.02 -3.13
C LYS A 272 -18.77 -8.23 -2.51
N ASP A 273 -19.39 -8.77 -1.47
CA ASP A 273 -20.54 -8.22 -0.75
C ASP A 273 -20.15 -7.31 0.43
N VAL A 274 -18.86 -7.18 0.75
CA VAL A 274 -18.41 -6.32 1.85
C VAL A 274 -18.15 -4.90 1.37
N ASN A 275 -18.86 -3.93 1.96
CA ASN A 275 -18.61 -2.51 1.77
C ASN A 275 -18.20 -1.82 3.08
N LEU A 276 -16.89 -1.62 3.27
CA LEU A 276 -16.36 -0.98 4.49
C LEU A 276 -16.81 0.46 4.67
N LYS A 277 -17.12 1.19 3.59
CA LYS A 277 -17.67 2.55 3.66
C LYS A 277 -19.07 2.54 4.27
N GLU A 278 -19.92 1.60 3.86
CA GLU A 278 -21.27 1.44 4.43
C GLU A 278 -21.21 1.00 5.89
N ILE A 279 -20.32 0.06 6.22
CA ILE A 279 -20.13 -0.42 7.60
C ILE A 279 -19.73 0.73 8.52
N LEU A 280 -18.71 1.49 8.14
CA LEU A 280 -18.28 2.65 8.95
C LEU A 280 -19.32 3.78 8.91
N GLY A 281 -20.04 3.95 7.79
CA GLY A 281 -21.18 4.87 7.65
C GLY A 281 -22.26 4.61 8.70
N LYS A 282 -22.75 3.38 8.82
CA LYS A 282 -23.77 2.98 9.82
C LYS A 282 -23.38 3.31 11.26
N ILE A 283 -22.09 3.28 11.58
CA ILE A 283 -21.57 3.59 12.92
C ILE A 283 -21.47 5.12 13.10
N THR A 284 -20.89 5.82 12.12
CA THR A 284 -20.61 7.26 12.20
C THR A 284 -21.86 8.13 12.04
N GLU A 285 -22.84 7.70 11.24
CA GLU A 285 -24.13 8.39 11.07
C GLU A 285 -24.93 8.42 12.37
N LYS A 286 -24.85 7.37 13.21
CA LYS A 286 -25.46 7.36 14.56
C LYS A 286 -24.88 8.43 15.47
N LEU A 287 -23.67 8.91 15.19
CA LEU A 287 -23.00 10.01 15.90
C LEU A 287 -23.17 11.37 15.21
N GLY A 288 -23.79 11.41 14.02
CA GLY A 288 -23.95 12.63 13.22
C GLY A 288 -22.76 12.99 12.32
N TYR A 289 -21.86 12.04 12.02
CA TYR A 289 -20.66 12.28 11.21
C TYR A 289 -20.67 11.50 9.90
N THR A 290 -19.92 12.00 8.92
CA THR A 290 -19.84 11.41 7.58
C THR A 290 -18.65 10.46 7.43
N THR A 291 -18.80 9.46 6.57
CA THR A 291 -17.72 8.54 6.19
C THR A 291 -17.29 8.75 4.73
N GLY A 292 -15.98 8.85 4.53
CA GLY A 292 -15.35 8.86 3.21
C GLY A 292 -14.68 7.52 2.86
N GLY A 293 -14.27 7.38 1.60
CA GLY A 293 -13.50 6.23 1.10
C GLY A 293 -14.27 5.35 0.12
N HIS A 294 -13.84 4.09 0.01
CA HIS A 294 -14.27 3.10 -0.97
C HIS A 294 -14.64 1.77 -0.29
N THR A 295 -15.15 0.82 -1.09
CA THR A 295 -15.62 -0.51 -0.67
C THR A 295 -14.62 -1.26 0.21
N PHE A 296 -13.31 -1.12 -0.05
CA PHE A 296 -12.25 -1.90 0.60
C PHE A 296 -11.42 -1.13 1.63
N ALA A 297 -11.64 0.17 1.76
CA ALA A 297 -10.96 1.04 2.70
C ALA A 297 -11.78 2.31 2.90
N ALA A 298 -12.18 2.58 4.14
CA ALA A 298 -12.90 3.79 4.49
C ALA A 298 -12.27 4.48 5.71
N GLY A 299 -12.69 5.72 5.93
CA GLY A 299 -12.26 6.49 7.08
C GLY A 299 -13.25 7.60 7.42
N SER A 300 -13.18 8.05 8.65
CA SER A 300 -13.99 9.14 9.17
C SER A 300 -13.15 9.95 10.17
N VAL A 301 -13.67 11.09 10.58
CA VAL A 301 -13.09 11.95 11.61
C VAL A 301 -14.25 12.34 12.53
N ILE A 302 -14.06 12.13 13.83
CA ILE A 302 -15.03 12.49 14.86
C ILE A 302 -14.30 13.23 15.99
N PRO A 303 -14.97 14.10 16.76
CA PRO A 303 -14.38 14.70 17.95
C PRO A 303 -13.99 13.64 19.00
N GLN A 304 -12.90 13.87 19.74
CA GLN A 304 -12.39 12.92 20.73
C GLN A 304 -13.41 12.56 21.82
N GLU A 305 -14.29 13.49 22.21
CA GLU A 305 -15.35 13.22 23.19
C GLU A 305 -16.37 12.17 22.72
N LYS A 306 -16.45 11.93 21.40
CA LYS A 306 -17.31 10.91 20.79
C LYS A 306 -16.65 9.54 20.68
N GLU A 307 -15.37 9.42 20.99
CA GLU A 307 -14.61 8.18 20.82
C GLU A 307 -15.19 7.00 21.61
N ARG A 308 -15.52 7.21 22.89
CA ARG A 308 -16.12 6.15 23.72
C ARG A 308 -17.47 5.69 23.18
N GLU A 309 -18.27 6.63 22.69
CA GLU A 309 -19.57 6.36 22.09
C GLU A 309 -19.40 5.57 20.78
N PHE A 310 -18.43 5.97 19.94
CA PHE A 310 -18.06 5.26 18.72
C PHE A 310 -17.64 3.81 18.98
N ILE A 311 -16.73 3.57 19.93
CA ILE A 311 -16.25 2.23 20.26
C ILE A 311 -17.42 1.35 20.73
N LYS A 312 -18.30 1.89 21.57
CA LYS A 312 -19.51 1.17 22.03
C LYS A 312 -20.40 0.77 20.86
N ILE A 313 -20.73 1.71 19.97
CA ILE A 313 -21.56 1.43 18.79
C ILE A 313 -20.88 0.40 17.89
N ALA A 314 -19.58 0.54 17.62
CA ALA A 314 -18.83 -0.41 16.78
C ALA A 314 -18.90 -1.85 17.35
N LEU A 315 -18.76 -2.01 18.67
CA LEU A 315 -18.88 -3.30 19.34
C LEU A 315 -20.30 -3.86 19.33
N GLU A 316 -21.33 -3.02 19.42
CA GLU A 316 -22.73 -3.48 19.34
C GLU A 316 -23.08 -3.97 17.92
N ASN A 317 -22.63 -3.25 16.89
CA ASN A 317 -22.94 -3.59 15.50
C ASN A 317 -22.12 -4.78 14.97
N GLN A 318 -21.15 -5.33 15.72
CA GLN A 318 -20.41 -6.54 15.30
C GLN A 318 -21.30 -7.80 15.13
N THR A 319 -22.51 -7.75 15.69
CA THR A 319 -23.52 -8.82 15.63
C THR A 319 -24.42 -8.71 14.40
N GLU A 320 -24.50 -7.54 13.77
CA GLU A 320 -25.14 -7.41 12.47
C GLU A 320 -24.23 -8.09 11.44
N THR A 321 -24.78 -9.09 10.75
CA THR A 321 -24.06 -9.86 9.75
C THR A 321 -23.60 -8.93 8.61
N TYR A 322 -22.36 -8.46 8.66
CA TYR A 322 -21.75 -7.64 7.60
C TYR A 322 -21.30 -8.44 6.37
N ILE A 323 -21.38 -9.77 6.46
CA ILE A 323 -20.97 -10.72 5.42
C ILE A 323 -22.11 -11.74 5.34
N ASN A 324 -22.96 -11.63 4.32
CA ASN A 324 -23.97 -12.66 4.10
C ASN A 324 -23.23 -13.91 3.64
N THR A 325 -23.07 -14.87 4.56
CA THR A 325 -22.53 -16.19 4.23
C THR A 325 -23.52 -16.90 3.32
N ASN A 326 -23.25 -16.89 2.01
CA ASN A 326 -23.67 -17.93 1.08
C ASN A 326 -22.47 -18.83 0.82
#